data_AF-A0A2M7WC66-F1
#
_entry.id   AF-A0A2M7WC66-F1
#
_cell.length_a   1.000
_cell.length_b   1.000
_cell.length_c   1.000
_cell.angle_alpha   90.00
_cell.angle_beta   90.00
_cell.angle_gamma   90.00
#
_symmetry.space_group_name_H-M   'P 1'
#
loop_
_entity.id
_entity.type
_entity.pdbx_description
1 polymer ?
#
loop_
_entity_poly.entity_id
_entity_poly.type
_entity_poly.pdbx_seq_one_letter_code
_entity_poly.pdbx_strand_id
1 'polypeptide(L)' 'MLNPSTADVMTNDNTVERCERYARGWGWGGLHATNIFALRSTNPKGLYSFQGDPTGEGNDAAILGACRTCPIPLLGER' A
#
# COMPACT_ATOMS: atom_id res chain seq x y z
N MET A 1 0.96 -2.78 -2.54
CA MET A 1 1.32 -1.85 -3.65
C MET A 1 2.79 -1.43 -3.54
N LEU A 2 3.49 -1.23 -4.65
CA LEU A 2 4.82 -0.60 -4.70
C LEU A 2 4.61 0.91 -4.68
N ASN A 3 4.75 1.55 -3.52
CA ASN A 3 4.10 2.85 -3.35
C ASN A 3 5.06 4.01 -3.00
N PRO A 4 5.34 4.92 -3.95
CA PRO A 4 5.85 6.27 -3.65
C PRO A 4 4.76 7.19 -3.07
N SER A 5 3.76 6.63 -2.40
CA SER A 5 2.58 7.34 -1.96
C SER A 5 2.83 8.23 -0.76
N THR A 6 2.26 9.43 -0.86
CA THR A 6 2.00 10.51 0.09
C THR A 6 1.05 10.23 1.24
N ALA A 7 0.20 9.20 1.10
CA ALA A 7 -0.96 9.05 1.96
C ALA A 7 -0.59 8.69 3.41
N ASP A 8 -1.35 9.24 4.34
CA ASP A 8 -1.34 8.88 5.76
C ASP A 8 -2.78 8.60 6.24
N VAL A 9 -2.95 8.41 7.55
CA VAL A 9 -4.25 8.08 8.16
C VAL A 9 -5.29 9.19 8.02
N MET A 10 -4.88 10.42 7.73
CA MET A 10 -5.73 11.61 7.64
C MET A 10 -5.89 12.11 6.20
N THR A 11 -4.89 11.87 5.34
CA THR A 11 -4.81 12.46 4.00
C THR A 11 -4.50 11.40 2.95
N ASN A 12 -5.41 11.26 1.98
CA ASN A 12 -5.18 10.46 0.78
C ASN A 12 -4.31 11.23 -0.23
N ASP A 13 -3.50 10.51 -0.99
CA ASP A 13 -2.89 11.04 -2.21
C ASP A 13 -3.64 10.58 -3.46
N ASN A 14 -3.23 11.05 -4.64
CA ASN A 14 -3.87 10.71 -5.92
C ASN A 14 -4.00 9.19 -6.17
N THR A 15 -3.08 8.38 -5.63
CA THR A 15 -3.11 6.93 -5.82
C THR A 15 -4.19 6.31 -4.94
N VAL A 16 -4.20 6.65 -3.64
CA VAL A 16 -5.20 6.13 -2.70
C VAL A 16 -6.59 6.64 -3.03
N GLU A 17 -6.73 7.92 -3.42
CA GLU A 17 -8.02 8.48 -3.84
C GLU A 17 -8.60 7.73 -5.05
N ARG A 18 -7.75 7.38 -6.03
CA ARG A 18 -8.19 6.61 -7.20
C ARG A 18 -8.64 5.20 -6.81
N CYS A 19 -7.89 4.52 -5.94
CA CYS A 19 -8.28 3.21 -5.42
C CYS A 19 -9.60 3.28 -4.64
N GLU A 20 -9.79 4.32 -3.81
CA GLU A 20 -11.03 4.52 -3.07
C GLU A 20 -12.22 4.73 -4.02
N ARG A 21 -12.05 5.56 -5.05
CA ARG A 21 -13.08 5.78 -6.08
C ARG A 21 -13.47 4.48 -6.77
N TYR A 22 -12.52 3.60 -7.10
CA TYR A 22 -12.82 2.27 -7.65
C TYR A 22 -13.57 1.39 -6.66
N ALA A 23 -13.12 1.31 -5.41
CA ALA A 23 -13.79 0.53 -4.36
C ALA A 23 -15.25 0.98 -4.17
N ARG A 24 -15.50 2.29 -4.12
CA ARG A 24 -16.86 2.86 -4.07
C ARG A 24 -17.66 2.53 -5.32
N GLY A 25 -17.07 2.67 -6.50
CA GLY A 25 -17.72 2.37 -7.78
C GLY A 25 -18.12 0.89 -7.92
N TRP A 26 -17.38 -0.02 -7.28
CA TRP A 26 -17.70 -1.46 -7.25
C TRP A 26 -18.62 -1.87 -6.09
N GLY A 27 -19.06 -0.92 -5.24
CA GLY A 27 -19.96 -1.20 -4.13
C GLY A 27 -19.29 -1.81 -2.89
N TRP A 28 -17.98 -1.62 -2.73
CA TRP A 28 -17.24 -2.16 -1.58
C TRP A 28 -17.37 -1.23 -0.37
N GLY A 29 -17.36 -1.81 0.84
CA GLY A 29 -17.52 -1.06 2.09
C GLY A 29 -16.26 -0.32 2.56
N GLY A 30 -15.10 -0.58 1.94
CA GLY A 30 -13.83 0.04 2.32
C GLY A 30 -12.65 -0.48 1.50
N LEU A 31 -11.48 0.11 1.73
CA LEU A 31 -10.22 -0.22 1.09
C LEU A 31 -9.11 -0.27 2.14
N HIS A 32 -8.32 -1.34 2.16
CA HIS A 32 -7.03 -1.39 2.87
C HIS A 32 -5.90 -1.32 1.85
N ALA A 33 -5.05 -0.30 1.97
CA ALA A 33 -3.87 -0.13 1.12
C ALA A 33 -2.61 -0.35 1.96
N THR A 34 -1.84 -1.39 1.62
CA THR A 34 -0.54 -1.69 2.25
C THR A 34 0.61 -1.53 1.25
N ASN A 35 1.76 -1.09 1.75
CA ASN A 35 3.02 -1.11 1.00
C ASN A 35 3.62 -2.52 1.05
N ILE A 36 4.27 -2.94 -0.04
CA ILE A 36 4.95 -4.26 -0.09
C ILE A 36 6.29 -4.20 0.65
N PHE A 37 6.89 -3.02 0.73
CA PHE A 37 8.17 -2.77 1.40
C PHE A 37 7.95 -1.88 2.63
N ALA A 38 8.75 -2.05 3.69
CA ALA A 38 8.74 -1.10 4.81
C ALA A 38 9.22 0.29 4.36
N LEU A 39 10.11 0.34 3.37
CA LEU A 39 10.63 1.60 2.87
C LEU A 39 9.56 2.34 2.04
N ARG A 40 9.34 3.60 2.41
CA ARG A 40 8.51 4.55 1.68
C ARG A 40 9.41 5.62 1.07
N SER A 41 9.38 5.76 -0.25
CA SER A 41 10.15 6.77 -0.96
C SER A 41 9.36 7.30 -2.15
N THR A 42 9.19 8.62 -2.24
CA THR A 42 8.59 9.28 -3.41
C THR A 42 9.44 9.14 -4.67
N ASN A 43 10.74 8.85 -4.51
CA ASN A 43 11.66 8.53 -5.59
C ASN A 43 11.89 7.01 -5.68
N PRO A 44 11.47 6.34 -6.78
CA PRO A 44 11.71 4.91 -6.97
C PRO A 44 13.18 4.52 -6.90
N LYS A 45 14.11 5.41 -7.32
CA LYS A 45 15.56 5.15 -7.20
C LYS A 45 15.99 5.03 -5.74
N GLY A 46 15.34 5.75 -4.82
CA GLY A 46 15.59 5.62 -3.39
C GLY A 46 15.24 4.25 -2.83
N LEU A 47 14.28 3.53 -3.46
CA LEU A 47 13.96 2.14 -3.10
C LEU A 47 15.08 1.19 -3.54
N TYR A 48 15.60 1.36 -4.76
CA TYR A 48 16.67 0.50 -5.30
C TYR A 48 18.04 0.75 -4.67
N SER A 49 18.28 1.97 -4.18
CA SER A 49 19.54 2.33 -3.51
C SER A 49 19.58 1.93 -2.03
N PHE A 50 18.47 1.43 -1.46
CA PHE A 50 18.43 0.99 -0.09
C PHE A 50 19.21 -0.32 0.07
N GLN A 51 20.22 -0.30 0.95
CA GLN A 51 21.10 -1.46 1.17
C GLN A 51 20.68 -2.35 2.35
N GLY A 52 19.63 -1.96 3.10
CA GLY A 52 19.09 -2.77 4.20
C GLY A 52 18.05 -3.79 3.74
N ASP A 53 17.42 -4.48 4.70
CA ASP A 53 16.27 -5.35 4.42
C ASP A 53 15.05 -4.49 4.00
N PRO A 54 14.61 -4.56 2.72
CA PRO A 54 13.54 -3.71 2.20
C PRO A 54 12.17 -4.07 2.78
N THR A 55 12.02 -5.28 3.33
CA THR A 55 10.81 -5.70 4.04
C THR A 55 10.80 -5.07 5.43
N GLY A 56 11.90 -5.09 6.16
CA GLY A 56 11.99 -4.50 7.50
C GLY A 56 11.16 -5.24 8.54
N GLU A 57 11.42 -4.94 9.82
CA GLU A 57 10.74 -5.62 10.93
C GLU A 57 9.25 -5.25 10.96
N GLY A 58 8.38 -6.27 11.01
CA GLY A 58 6.93 -6.10 11.19
C GLY A 58 6.11 -5.83 9.93
N ASN A 59 6.74 -5.61 8.76
CA ASN A 59 6.01 -5.35 7.51
C ASN A 59 5.14 -6.55 7.08
N ASP A 60 5.70 -7.76 7.12
CA ASP A 60 4.94 -8.98 6.80
C ASP A 60 3.76 -9.17 7.75
N ALA A 61 3.96 -8.90 9.04
CA ALA A 61 2.89 -8.98 10.03
C ALA A 61 1.78 -7.96 9.75
N ALA A 62 2.13 -6.74 9.32
CA ALA A 62 1.17 -5.71 8.93
C ALA A 62 0.39 -6.10 7.66
N ILE A 63 1.07 -6.64 6.64
CA ILE A 63 0.43 -7.15 5.41
C ILE A 63 -0.53 -8.29 5.74
N LEU A 64 -0.08 -9.28 6.53
CA LEU A 64 -0.91 -10.40 6.96
C LEU A 64 -2.11 -9.95 7.81
N GLY A 65 -1.92 -8.96 8.68
CA GLY A 65 -3.00 -8.33 9.45
C GLY A 65 -4.06 -7.73 8.53
N ALA A 66 -3.67 -6.96 7.53
CA ALA A 66 -4.59 -6.39 6.55
C ALA A 66 -5.33 -7.49 5.76
N CYS A 67 -4.63 -8.54 5.30
CA CYS A 67 -5.24 -9.66 4.59
C CYS A 67 -6.25 -10.44 5.43
N ARG A 68 -6.07 -10.56 6.75
CA ARG A 68 -7.05 -11.23 7.63
C ARG A 68 -8.37 -10.46 7.76
N THR A 69 -8.32 -9.14 7.59
CA THR A 69 -9.51 -8.26 7.67
C THR A 69 -10.21 -8.06 6.33
N CYS A 70 -9.58 -8.47 5.23
CA CYS A 70 -10.10 -8.27 3.88
C CYS A 70 -10.29 -9.61 3.15
N PRO A 71 -11.51 -9.97 2.73
CA PRO A 71 -11.77 -11.26 2.08
C PRO A 71 -11.22 -11.35 0.65
N ILE A 72 -10.85 -10.24 0.02
CA ILE A 72 -10.37 -10.18 -1.37
C ILE A 72 -9.09 -9.34 -1.44
N PRO A 73 -7.91 -9.96 -1.61
CA PRO A 73 -6.68 -9.23 -1.90
C PRO A 73 -6.62 -8.87 -3.39
N LEU A 74 -6.23 -7.63 -3.68
CA LEU A 74 -5.93 -7.15 -5.04
C LEU A 74 -4.44 -6.79 -5.12
N LEU A 75 -3.72 -7.46 -6.02
CA LEU A 75 -2.34 -7.10 -6.37
C LEU A 75 -2.36 -6.31 -7.68
N GLY A 76 -1.99 -5.04 -7.62
CA GLY A 76 -1.86 -4.19 -8.81
C GLY A 76 -0.48 -4.38 -9.44
N GLU A 77 -0.44 -5.05 -10.57
CA GLU A 77 0.72 -5.09 -11.47
C GLU A 77 0.42 -4.10 -12.61
N ARG A 78 1.36 -3.19 -12.90
CA ARG A 78 1.20 -2.31 -14.07
C ARG A 78 1.53 -3.07 -15.35
#